data_AF-A0A1Z8M1F2-F1
#
_entry.id   AF-A0A1Z8M1F2-F1
#
_cell.length_a   1.000
_cell.length_b   1.000
_cell.length_c   1.000
_cell.angle_alpha   90.00
_cell.angle_beta   90.00
_cell.angle_gamma   90.00
#
_symmetry.space_group_name_H-M   'P 1'
#
loop_
_entity.id
_entity.type
_entity.pdbx_description
1 polymer ?
#
loop_
_entity_poly.entity_id
_entity_poly.type
_entity_poly.pdbx_seq_one_letter_code
_entity_poly.pdbx_strand_id
1 'polypeptide(L)'
;MSDNESQSADDQVTTSADKDQGPGLLPALTALVAIGGMLMLITFAGMAWWIFSNQSKLALPALRDGFIPQVEQSRLSPEQKTPIIEHLDAVVEDLASDQLESWQVTGVMQRLQRLPILQWGHLQVLKRFIEDHPNDFPEDAALQIDRVFSGISDGQITGIDASTMLLPVIVTGQNLNDADLIDPLQTAKVSEVVTSARQIADRVKVPDAAGPITPIDVLVRRQIETGRSQGGL
;
A
#
# COMPACT_ATOMS: atom_id res chain seq x y z
N MET A 1 -59.31 61.50 44.73
CA MET A 1 -58.10 61.45 43.89
C MET A 1 -57.03 60.78 44.73
N SER A 2 -56.69 59.57 44.32
CA SER A 2 -55.65 58.62 44.73
C SER A 2 -54.64 59.00 45.84
N ASP A 3 -54.77 58.25 46.93
CA ASP A 3 -53.77 57.48 47.70
C ASP A 3 -52.29 57.59 47.30
N ASN A 4 -51.38 57.74 48.27
CA ASN A 4 -50.86 56.61 49.06
C ASN A 4 -49.59 57.02 49.85
N GLU A 5 -49.74 57.22 51.15
CA GLU A 5 -48.65 57.17 52.14
C GLU A 5 -49.08 56.20 53.24
N SER A 6 -48.28 55.17 53.51
CA SER A 6 -48.04 54.64 54.86
C SER A 6 -46.83 53.70 54.88
N GLN A 7 -45.82 54.17 55.59
CA GLN A 7 -44.60 53.55 56.14
C GLN A 7 -44.86 52.22 56.89
N SER A 8 -43.97 51.21 56.77
CA SER A 8 -42.81 50.86 57.65
C SER A 8 -43.22 50.29 59.02
N ALA A 9 -42.58 49.31 59.70
CA ALA A 9 -41.34 48.53 59.58
C ALA A 9 -41.39 47.38 60.62
N ASP A 10 -40.32 46.56 60.62
CA ASP A 10 -39.84 45.61 61.64
C ASP A 10 -40.58 44.26 61.76
N ASP A 11 -39.93 43.11 61.97
CA ASP A 11 -38.57 42.85 62.44
C ASP A 11 -38.04 41.48 61.96
N GLN A 12 -36.75 41.33 62.20
CA GLN A 12 -35.69 40.47 61.70
C GLN A 12 -35.71 39.00 62.20
N VAL A 13 -34.87 38.16 61.55
CA VAL A 13 -34.03 37.07 62.12
C VAL A 13 -34.20 35.66 61.51
N THR A 14 -33.26 35.36 60.59
CA THR A 14 -32.53 34.10 60.31
C THR A 14 -33.30 32.84 59.88
N THR A 15 -32.89 32.24 58.75
CA THR A 15 -32.02 31.04 58.72
C THR A 15 -31.98 30.45 57.30
N SER A 16 -30.77 30.41 56.74
CA SER A 16 -30.20 29.41 55.83
C SER A 16 -30.94 28.93 54.59
N ALA A 17 -30.24 29.13 53.46
CA ALA A 17 -30.02 28.17 52.37
C ALA A 17 -31.26 27.60 51.65
N ASP A 18 -31.41 27.97 50.37
CA ASP A 18 -31.25 26.93 49.35
C ASP A 18 -30.68 27.49 48.04
N LYS A 19 -29.41 27.19 47.80
CA LYS A 19 -28.83 27.24 46.45
C LYS A 19 -29.15 25.87 45.85
N ASP A 20 -30.31 25.76 45.21
CA ASP A 20 -30.61 24.61 44.35
C ASP A 20 -29.80 24.76 43.03
N GLN A 21 -28.49 24.61 43.14
CA GLN A 21 -27.65 24.22 42.02
C GLN A 21 -27.82 22.71 41.84
N GLY A 22 -28.95 22.31 41.24
CA GLY A 22 -29.08 20.95 40.72
C GLY A 22 -27.92 20.66 39.76
N PRO A 23 -27.34 19.45 39.76
CA PRO A 23 -26.18 19.13 38.94
C PRO A 23 -26.53 19.43 37.48
N GLY A 24 -25.92 20.48 36.92
CA GLY A 24 -26.26 20.97 35.59
C GLY A 24 -26.18 19.84 34.57
N LEU A 25 -26.87 19.93 33.45
CA LEU A 25 -26.83 18.88 32.41
C LEU A 25 -25.43 18.68 31.80
N LEU A 26 -24.48 19.59 32.06
CA LEU A 26 -23.13 19.59 31.51
C LEU A 26 -22.28 18.36 31.90
N PRO A 27 -22.18 17.93 33.18
CA PRO A 27 -21.42 16.73 33.55
C PRO A 27 -22.06 15.44 33.01
N ALA A 28 -23.39 15.41 32.91
CA ALA A 28 -24.12 14.28 32.32
C ALA A 28 -23.88 14.17 30.81
N LEU A 29 -23.86 15.30 30.08
CA LEU A 29 -23.51 15.34 28.67
C LEU A 29 -22.04 14.96 28.43
N THR A 30 -21.11 15.42 29.27
CA THR A 30 -19.70 15.02 29.15
C THR A 30 -19.51 13.53 29.46
N ALA A 31 -20.24 12.98 30.44
CA ALA A 31 -20.22 11.55 30.72
C ALA A 31 -20.79 10.73 29.56
N LEU A 32 -21.87 11.18 28.93
CA LEU A 32 -22.46 10.52 27.76
C LEU A 32 -21.49 10.50 26.57
N VAL A 33 -20.81 11.62 26.29
CA VAL A 33 -19.79 11.71 25.22
C VAL A 33 -18.57 10.86 25.56
N ALA A 34 -18.13 10.85 26.81
CA ALA A 34 -17.00 10.01 27.24
C ALA A 34 -17.32 8.51 27.12
N ILE A 35 -18.51 8.08 27.53
CA ILE A 35 -18.96 6.69 27.38
C ILE A 35 -19.14 6.35 25.90
N GLY A 36 -19.75 7.24 25.11
CA GLY A 36 -19.92 7.04 23.67
C GLY A 36 -18.57 6.92 22.94
N GLY A 37 -17.60 7.76 23.27
CA GLY A 37 -16.23 7.69 22.76
C GLY A 37 -15.52 6.41 23.18
N MET A 38 -15.66 5.98 24.43
CA MET A 38 -15.10 4.72 24.93
C MET A 38 -15.67 3.52 24.19
N LEU A 39 -16.99 3.48 23.98
CA LEU A 39 -17.64 2.41 23.23
C LEU A 39 -17.18 2.37 21.77
N MET A 40 -17.00 3.54 21.14
CA MET A 40 -16.47 3.64 19.77
C MET A 40 -15.02 3.13 19.68
N LEU A 41 -14.18 3.43 20.67
CA LEU A 41 -12.81 2.90 20.72
C LEU A 41 -12.79 1.39 20.92
N ILE A 42 -13.66 0.84 21.78
CA ILE A 42 -13.77 -0.60 22.01
C ILE A 42 -14.23 -1.32 20.74
N THR A 43 -15.20 -0.77 20.01
CA THR A 43 -15.67 -1.39 18.75
C THR A 43 -14.60 -1.31 17.67
N PHE A 44 -13.89 -0.19 17.52
CA PHE A 44 -12.74 -0.10 16.60
C PHE A 44 -11.62 -1.06 16.98
N ALA A 45 -11.27 -1.16 18.27
CA ALA A 45 -10.25 -2.08 18.75
C ALA A 45 -10.66 -3.54 18.53
N GLY A 46 -11.93 -3.88 18.78
CA GLY A 46 -12.48 -5.21 18.51
C GLY A 46 -12.48 -5.56 17.02
N MET A 47 -12.82 -4.60 16.15
CA MET A 47 -12.79 -4.79 14.70
C MET A 47 -11.36 -4.92 14.17
N ALA A 48 -10.43 -4.11 14.69
CA ALA A 48 -9.00 -4.22 14.37
C ALA A 48 -8.43 -5.57 14.83
N TRP A 49 -8.76 -6.01 16.05
CA TRP A 49 -8.37 -7.32 16.56
C TRP A 49 -8.91 -8.45 15.69
N TRP A 50 -10.20 -8.39 15.32
CA TRP A 50 -10.83 -9.37 14.45
C TRP A 50 -10.12 -9.45 13.09
N ILE A 51 -9.84 -8.32 12.44
CA ILE A 51 -9.08 -8.26 11.19
C ILE A 51 -7.69 -8.89 11.37
N PHE A 52 -6.99 -8.55 12.45
CA PHE A 52 -5.64 -9.05 12.71
C PHE A 52 -5.61 -10.57 12.96
N SER A 53 -6.60 -11.08 13.69
CA SER A 53 -6.74 -12.51 13.99
C SER A 53 -7.11 -13.38 12.79
N ASN A 54 -7.68 -12.78 11.73
CA ASN A 54 -8.24 -13.50 10.59
C ASN A 54 -7.47 -13.24 9.27
N GLN A 55 -6.25 -12.69 9.36
CA GLN A 55 -5.47 -12.30 8.18
C GLN A 55 -5.07 -13.49 7.28
N SER A 56 -4.76 -14.66 7.85
CA SER A 56 -4.44 -15.85 7.06
C SER A 56 -5.59 -16.24 6.12
N LYS A 57 -6.84 -16.10 6.59
CA LYS A 57 -8.05 -16.39 5.81
C LYS A 57 -8.31 -15.41 4.66
N LEU A 58 -7.78 -14.19 4.73
CA LEU A 58 -7.86 -13.20 3.65
C LEU A 58 -6.67 -13.29 2.69
N ALA A 59 -5.48 -13.58 3.22
CA ALA A 59 -4.26 -13.69 2.43
C ALA A 59 -4.25 -14.91 1.52
N LEU A 60 -4.78 -16.04 1.99
CA LEU A 60 -4.81 -17.29 1.23
C LEU A 60 -5.55 -17.16 -0.13
N PRO A 61 -6.82 -16.73 -0.20
CA PRO A 61 -7.51 -16.56 -1.48
C PRO A 61 -6.91 -15.41 -2.30
N ALA A 62 -6.41 -14.35 -1.67
CA ALA A 62 -5.78 -13.24 -2.40
C ALA A 62 -4.50 -13.68 -3.14
N LEU A 63 -3.69 -14.53 -2.51
CA LEU A 63 -2.46 -15.05 -3.11
C LEU A 63 -2.77 -16.14 -4.13
N ARG A 64 -3.58 -17.13 -3.73
CA ARG A 64 -3.91 -18.32 -4.54
C ARG A 64 -4.78 -18.02 -5.76
N ASP A 65 -5.88 -17.30 -5.56
CA ASP A 65 -6.89 -17.10 -6.60
C ASP A 65 -6.70 -15.76 -7.33
N GLY A 66 -5.91 -14.84 -6.77
CA GLY A 66 -5.62 -13.53 -7.35
C GLY A 66 -4.22 -13.42 -7.93
N PHE A 67 -3.21 -13.40 -7.05
CA PHE A 67 -1.86 -13.01 -7.44
C PHE A 67 -1.09 -14.06 -8.25
N ILE A 68 -1.16 -15.34 -7.88
CA ILE A 68 -0.50 -16.43 -8.63
C ILE A 68 -0.99 -16.48 -10.08
N PRO A 69 -2.31 -16.49 -10.36
CA PRO A 69 -2.82 -16.43 -11.74
C PRO A 69 -2.33 -15.21 -12.53
N GLN A 70 -2.17 -14.04 -11.89
CA GLN A 70 -1.61 -12.86 -12.55
C GLN A 70 -0.13 -13.06 -12.92
N VAL A 71 0.66 -13.70 -12.05
CA VAL A 71 2.06 -14.04 -12.35
C VAL A 71 2.12 -15.06 -13.49
N GLU A 72 1.25 -16.06 -13.51
CA GLU A 72 1.14 -17.04 -14.60
C GLU A 72 0.84 -16.37 -15.94
N GLN A 73 -0.05 -15.39 -15.95
CA GLN A 73 -0.46 -14.63 -17.14
C GLN A 73 0.50 -13.50 -17.52
N SER A 74 1.44 -13.14 -16.63
CA SER A 74 2.37 -12.02 -16.85
C SER A 74 3.29 -12.22 -18.06
N ARG A 75 3.99 -11.16 -18.47
CA ARG A 75 4.99 -11.22 -19.56
C ARG A 75 6.38 -11.73 -19.13
N LEU A 76 6.50 -12.29 -17.92
CA LEU A 76 7.75 -12.91 -17.46
C LEU A 76 8.14 -14.12 -18.31
N SER A 77 9.44 -14.39 -18.43
CA SER A 77 9.90 -15.60 -19.11
C SER A 77 9.49 -16.85 -18.31
N PRO A 78 9.28 -18.02 -18.95
CA PRO A 78 8.95 -19.25 -18.24
C PRO A 78 9.95 -19.59 -17.13
N GLU A 79 11.24 -19.38 -17.40
CA GLU A 79 12.35 -19.59 -16.46
C GLU A 79 12.26 -18.70 -15.21
N GLN A 80 11.63 -17.52 -15.31
CA GLN A 80 11.39 -16.63 -14.17
C GLN A 80 10.05 -16.95 -13.48
N LYS A 81 9.01 -17.32 -14.25
CA LYS A 81 7.69 -17.62 -13.70
C LYS A 81 7.70 -18.82 -12.77
N THR A 82 8.26 -19.94 -13.22
CA THR A 82 8.26 -21.21 -12.47
C THR A 82 8.79 -21.05 -11.05
N PRO A 83 10.01 -20.52 -10.81
CA PRO A 83 10.51 -20.39 -9.44
C PRO A 83 9.71 -19.38 -8.60
N ILE A 84 9.16 -18.33 -9.21
CA ILE A 84 8.28 -17.39 -8.49
C ILE A 84 7.01 -18.11 -8.02
N ILE A 85 6.34 -18.84 -8.92
CA ILE A 85 5.12 -19.57 -8.60
C ILE A 85 5.40 -20.60 -7.51
N GLU A 86 6.49 -21.37 -7.60
CA GLU A 86 6.91 -22.31 -6.56
C GLU A 86 7.09 -21.63 -5.19
N HIS A 87 7.72 -20.46 -5.15
CA HIS A 87 7.88 -19.70 -3.92
C HIS A 87 6.55 -19.17 -3.36
N LEU A 88 5.62 -18.75 -4.23
CA LEU A 88 4.29 -18.29 -3.83
C LEU A 88 3.41 -19.46 -3.35
N ASP A 89 3.46 -20.61 -4.02
CA ASP A 89 2.76 -21.84 -3.62
C ASP A 89 3.24 -22.34 -2.26
N ALA A 90 4.54 -22.27 -1.98
CA ALA A 90 5.07 -22.58 -0.64
C ALA A 90 4.51 -21.64 0.44
N VAL A 91 4.31 -20.35 0.12
CA VAL A 91 3.64 -19.41 1.05
C VAL A 91 2.17 -19.78 1.22
N VAL A 92 1.47 -20.17 0.15
CA VAL A 92 0.07 -20.64 0.19
C VAL A 92 -0.06 -21.88 1.09
N GLU A 93 0.86 -22.84 0.98
CA GLU A 93 0.88 -24.05 1.82
C GLU A 93 1.13 -23.71 3.29
N ASP A 94 2.09 -22.83 3.57
CA ASP A 94 2.38 -22.38 4.93
C ASP A 94 1.20 -21.60 5.55
N LEU A 95 0.46 -20.82 4.73
CA LEU A 95 -0.77 -20.14 5.14
C LEU A 95 -1.92 -21.14 5.40
N ALA A 96 -2.09 -22.14 4.54
CA ALA A 96 -3.17 -23.12 4.65
C ALA A 96 -2.97 -24.09 5.84
N SER A 97 -1.73 -24.28 6.28
CA SER A 97 -1.35 -25.11 7.42
C SER A 97 -1.19 -24.32 8.73
N ASP A 98 -1.57 -23.04 8.76
CA ASP A 98 -1.41 -22.13 9.91
C ASP A 98 0.05 -22.10 10.46
N GLN A 99 1.05 -22.27 9.60
CA GLN A 99 2.47 -22.24 9.95
C GLN A 99 3.07 -20.82 10.01
N LEU A 100 2.33 -19.82 9.54
CA LEU A 100 2.73 -18.41 9.59
C LEU A 100 1.93 -17.66 10.65
N GLU A 101 2.65 -16.99 11.54
CA GLU A 101 2.08 -16.03 12.48
C GLU A 101 1.47 -14.83 11.74
N SER A 102 0.43 -14.20 12.30
CA SER A 102 -0.29 -13.12 11.62
C SER A 102 0.63 -11.97 11.15
N TRP A 103 1.65 -11.63 11.94
CA TRP A 103 2.62 -10.59 11.58
C TRP A 103 3.54 -10.99 10.42
N GLN A 104 3.84 -12.29 10.28
CA GLN A 104 4.62 -12.83 9.16
C GLN A 104 3.81 -12.80 7.88
N VAL A 105 2.51 -13.16 7.97
CA VAL A 105 1.57 -13.05 6.85
C VAL A 105 1.49 -11.60 6.35
N THR A 106 1.28 -10.64 7.25
CA THR A 106 1.27 -9.22 6.89
C THR A 106 2.59 -8.82 6.22
N GLY A 107 3.72 -9.24 6.80
CA GLY A 107 5.04 -8.87 6.30
C GLY A 107 5.33 -9.39 4.91
N VAL A 108 5.02 -10.66 4.64
CA VAL A 108 5.15 -11.26 3.32
C VAL A 108 4.26 -10.53 2.31
N MET A 109 2.97 -10.34 2.63
CA MET A 109 2.03 -9.71 1.69
C MET A 109 2.40 -8.27 1.35
N GLN A 110 2.78 -7.45 2.34
CA GLN A 110 3.19 -6.07 2.11
C GLN A 110 4.43 -5.97 1.22
N ARG A 111 5.41 -6.86 1.43
CA ARG A 111 6.64 -6.88 0.63
C ARG A 111 6.39 -7.37 -0.79
N LEU A 112 5.55 -8.39 -0.97
CA LEU A 112 5.15 -8.87 -2.29
C LEU A 112 4.38 -7.79 -3.07
N GLN A 113 3.47 -7.07 -2.42
CA GLN A 113 2.76 -5.94 -3.05
C GLN A 113 3.66 -4.80 -3.47
N ARG A 114 4.78 -4.59 -2.76
CA ARG A 114 5.76 -3.54 -3.08
C ARG A 114 6.67 -3.94 -4.24
N LEU A 115 6.85 -5.23 -4.51
CA LEU A 115 7.66 -5.70 -5.63
C LEU A 115 6.91 -5.56 -6.96
N PRO A 116 7.53 -4.94 -7.99
CA PRO A 116 6.93 -4.82 -9.32
C PRO A 116 7.00 -6.13 -10.13
N ILE A 117 6.48 -7.25 -9.60
CA ILE A 117 6.62 -8.57 -10.26
C ILE A 117 5.98 -8.56 -11.66
N LEU A 118 4.77 -8.04 -11.78
CA LEU A 118 4.03 -8.02 -13.04
C LEU A 118 4.66 -7.03 -14.03
N GLN A 119 5.03 -5.85 -13.52
CA GLN A 119 5.67 -4.79 -14.32
C GLN A 119 7.07 -5.19 -14.79
N TRP A 120 7.77 -6.09 -14.10
CA TRP A 120 9.11 -6.55 -14.47
C TRP A 120 9.15 -7.13 -15.89
N GLY A 121 8.14 -7.93 -16.27
CA GLY A 121 8.01 -8.44 -17.64
C GLY A 121 7.81 -7.33 -18.67
N HIS A 122 7.00 -6.32 -18.34
CA HIS A 122 6.78 -5.16 -19.22
C HIS A 122 8.07 -4.37 -19.45
N LEU A 123 8.86 -4.16 -18.40
CA LEU A 123 10.16 -3.48 -18.51
C LEU A 123 11.13 -4.22 -19.43
N GLN A 124 11.14 -5.56 -19.39
CA GLN A 124 11.97 -6.36 -20.30
C GLN A 124 11.54 -6.18 -21.75
N VAL A 125 10.23 -6.18 -22.02
CA VAL A 125 9.68 -5.96 -23.36
C VAL A 125 10.05 -4.56 -23.87
N LEU A 126 9.91 -3.53 -23.04
CA LEU A 126 10.26 -2.16 -23.41
C LEU A 126 11.75 -1.97 -23.64
N LYS A 127 12.61 -2.56 -22.78
CA LYS A 127 14.06 -2.54 -22.97
C LYS A 127 14.42 -3.16 -24.33
N ARG A 128 13.88 -4.34 -24.63
CA ARG A 128 14.10 -5.01 -25.91
C ARG A 128 13.60 -4.17 -27.09
N PHE A 129 12.43 -3.54 -26.97
CA PHE A 129 11.90 -2.65 -28.00
C PHE A 129 12.85 -1.48 -28.29
N ILE A 130 13.44 -0.88 -27.26
CA ILE A 130 14.43 0.21 -27.39
C ILE A 130 15.69 -0.30 -28.08
N GLU A 131 16.20 -1.47 -27.67
CA GLU A 131 17.40 -2.09 -28.26
C GLU A 131 17.20 -2.48 -29.73
N ASP A 132 15.99 -2.91 -30.11
CA ASP A 132 15.63 -3.26 -31.49
C ASP A 132 15.44 -2.01 -32.39
N HIS A 133 15.29 -0.81 -31.82
CA HIS A 133 15.07 0.46 -32.55
C HIS A 133 16.10 1.55 -32.16
N PRO A 134 17.41 1.31 -32.30
CA PRO A 134 18.45 2.19 -31.75
C PRO A 134 18.47 3.60 -32.36
N ASN A 135 17.95 3.78 -33.58
CA ASN A 135 17.90 5.09 -34.25
C ASN A 135 16.75 5.98 -33.75
N ASP A 136 15.78 5.39 -33.07
CA ASP A 136 14.56 6.06 -32.63
C ASP A 136 14.64 6.56 -31.18
N PHE A 137 15.70 6.17 -30.46
CA PHE A 137 15.90 6.47 -29.05
C PHE A 137 17.29 7.06 -28.78
N PRO A 138 17.45 7.86 -27.69
CA PRO A 138 18.76 8.25 -27.20
C PRO A 138 19.65 7.03 -26.90
N GLU A 139 20.97 7.16 -27.08
CA GLU A 139 21.94 6.08 -26.83
C GLU A 139 21.87 5.52 -25.39
N ASP A 140 21.46 6.35 -24.43
CA ASP A 140 21.33 5.99 -23.03
C ASP A 140 19.94 5.44 -22.66
N ALA A 141 18.99 5.32 -23.60
CA ALA A 141 17.62 4.95 -23.29
C ALA A 141 17.49 3.58 -22.61
N ALA A 142 18.21 2.57 -23.12
CA ALA A 142 18.24 1.23 -22.53
C ALA A 142 18.88 1.27 -21.12
N LEU A 143 19.92 2.09 -20.93
CA LEU A 143 20.55 2.30 -19.63
C LEU A 143 19.55 2.85 -18.60
N GLN A 144 18.66 3.76 -18.99
CA GLN A 144 17.65 4.28 -18.06
C GLN A 144 16.69 3.19 -17.57
N ILE A 145 16.37 2.19 -18.41
CA ILE A 145 15.58 1.03 -17.97
C ILE A 145 16.41 0.11 -17.05
N ASP A 146 17.71 -0.06 -17.32
CA ASP A 146 18.61 -0.82 -16.44
C ASP A 146 18.79 -0.18 -15.07
N ARG A 147 18.83 1.15 -15.00
CA ARG A 147 18.80 1.87 -13.72
C ARG A 147 17.52 1.58 -12.94
N VAL A 148 16.38 1.45 -13.61
CA VAL A 148 15.13 1.04 -12.95
C VAL A 148 15.25 -0.38 -12.39
N PHE A 149 15.76 -1.34 -13.16
CA PHE A 149 16.00 -2.71 -12.67
C PHE A 149 16.96 -2.76 -11.48
N SER A 150 18.03 -1.97 -11.49
CA SER A 150 18.96 -1.84 -10.36
C SER A 150 18.26 -1.23 -9.14
N GLY A 151 17.51 -0.14 -9.31
CA GLY A 151 16.78 0.50 -8.22
C GLY A 151 15.70 -0.39 -7.60
N ILE A 152 15.07 -1.28 -8.39
CA ILE A 152 14.18 -2.33 -7.89
C ILE A 152 14.97 -3.37 -7.09
N SER A 153 16.13 -3.79 -7.60
CA SER A 153 17.01 -4.77 -6.94
C SER A 153 17.46 -4.30 -5.55
N ASP A 154 17.69 -2.99 -5.41
CA ASP A 154 18.08 -2.33 -4.16
C ASP A 154 16.88 -1.90 -3.29
N GLY A 155 15.64 -2.15 -3.73
CA GLY A 155 14.41 -1.82 -3.01
C GLY A 155 14.06 -0.33 -2.98
N GLN A 156 14.78 0.50 -3.75
CA GLN A 156 14.57 1.95 -3.86
C GLN A 156 13.40 2.31 -4.76
N ILE A 157 13.14 1.50 -5.80
CA ILE A 157 12.02 1.67 -6.73
C ILE A 157 10.98 0.59 -6.45
N THR A 158 9.72 1.00 -6.37
CA THR A 158 8.60 0.14 -5.95
C THR A 158 7.64 -0.18 -7.09
N GLY A 159 6.69 -1.09 -6.84
CA GLY A 159 5.53 -1.37 -7.69
C GLY A 159 4.79 -0.11 -8.13
N ILE A 160 4.61 0.87 -7.24
CA ILE A 160 3.90 2.11 -7.54
C ILE A 160 4.68 2.94 -8.57
N ASP A 161 5.99 3.05 -8.39
CA ASP A 161 6.86 3.80 -9.29
C ASP A 161 6.86 3.15 -10.68
N ALA A 162 7.06 1.83 -10.74
CA ALA A 162 7.02 1.08 -11.98
C ALA A 162 5.66 1.18 -12.69
N SER A 163 4.56 1.11 -11.95
CA SER A 163 3.19 1.21 -12.49
C SER A 163 2.93 2.60 -13.06
N THR A 164 3.33 3.65 -12.35
CA THR A 164 3.17 5.04 -12.78
C THR A 164 4.01 5.31 -14.04
N MET A 165 5.23 4.80 -14.07
CA MET A 165 6.13 4.94 -15.21
C MET A 165 5.59 4.29 -16.49
N LEU A 166 4.86 3.18 -16.36
CA LEU A 166 4.29 2.42 -17.48
C LEU A 166 2.97 2.98 -18.02
N LEU A 167 2.35 3.97 -17.36
CA LEU A 167 1.08 4.55 -17.78
C LEU A 167 0.99 4.93 -19.27
N PRO A 168 2.01 5.51 -19.92
CA PRO A 168 1.92 5.88 -21.34
C PRO A 168 1.72 4.69 -22.29
N VAL A 169 2.23 3.52 -21.91
CA VAL A 169 2.31 2.31 -22.73
C VAL A 169 1.34 1.22 -22.28
N ILE A 170 0.47 1.49 -21.32
CA ILE A 170 -0.60 0.58 -20.88
C ILE A 170 -1.88 0.83 -21.68
N VAL A 171 -2.65 -0.22 -21.94
CA VAL A 171 -3.99 -0.13 -22.55
C VAL A 171 -4.95 0.67 -21.65
N THR A 172 -5.52 1.74 -22.20
CA THR A 172 -6.47 2.62 -21.48
C THR A 172 -7.67 1.84 -20.94
N GLY A 173 -8.03 2.08 -19.68
CA GLY A 173 -9.22 1.52 -19.05
C GLY A 173 -9.00 0.17 -18.36
N GLN A 174 -7.78 -0.37 -18.38
CA GLN A 174 -7.40 -1.51 -17.55
C GLN A 174 -6.87 -1.05 -16.19
N ASN A 175 -7.09 -1.88 -15.16
CA ASN A 175 -6.45 -1.68 -13.87
C ASN A 175 -4.94 -1.86 -14.01
N LEU A 176 -4.14 -1.05 -13.31
CA LEU A 176 -2.67 -1.09 -13.34
C LEU A 176 -2.06 -2.47 -13.05
N ASN A 177 -2.79 -3.33 -12.31
CA ASN A 177 -2.35 -4.67 -11.95
C ASN A 177 -2.66 -5.73 -13.03
N ASP A 178 -3.66 -5.48 -13.89
CA ASP A 178 -4.06 -6.37 -15.00
C ASP A 178 -3.80 -5.72 -16.36
N ALA A 179 -3.00 -4.66 -16.36
CA ALA A 179 -2.76 -3.78 -17.48
C ALA A 179 -1.77 -4.41 -18.45
N ASP A 180 -2.21 -4.67 -19.68
CA ASP A 180 -1.32 -5.09 -20.75
C ASP A 180 -0.68 -3.88 -21.45
N LEU A 181 0.44 -4.13 -22.11
CA LEU A 181 1.08 -3.14 -22.97
C LEU A 181 0.23 -2.89 -24.22
N ILE A 182 0.23 -1.65 -24.71
CA ILE A 182 -0.35 -1.32 -26.01
C ILE A 182 0.33 -2.12 -27.12
N ASP A 183 -0.46 -2.62 -28.06
CA ASP A 183 0.01 -3.34 -29.23
C ASP A 183 -0.59 -2.72 -30.50
N PRO A 184 0.22 -2.20 -31.45
CA PRO A 184 1.68 -2.13 -31.40
C PRO A 184 2.22 -1.07 -30.42
N LEU A 185 3.41 -1.32 -29.88
CA LEU A 185 4.18 -0.33 -29.13
C LEU A 185 4.51 0.87 -30.02
N GLN A 186 4.39 2.07 -29.46
CA GLN A 186 4.62 3.32 -30.17
C GLN A 186 5.87 4.02 -29.62
N THR A 187 6.83 4.33 -30.49
CA THR A 187 8.09 4.98 -30.12
C THR A 187 7.91 6.23 -29.25
N ALA A 188 6.95 7.10 -29.60
CA ALA A 188 6.66 8.31 -28.84
C ALA A 188 6.31 8.00 -27.38
N LYS A 189 5.44 7.01 -27.16
CA LYS A 189 5.01 6.61 -25.81
C LYS A 189 6.11 5.89 -25.04
N VAL A 190 6.92 5.07 -25.71
CA VAL A 190 8.09 4.44 -25.08
C VAL A 190 9.12 5.49 -24.66
N SER A 191 9.29 6.57 -25.43
CA SER A 191 10.16 7.70 -25.07
C SER A 191 9.69 8.42 -23.80
N GLU A 192 8.38 8.53 -23.59
CA GLU A 192 7.81 9.03 -22.32
C GLU A 192 8.15 8.12 -21.14
N VAL A 193 8.12 6.79 -21.33
CA VAL A 193 8.55 5.82 -20.31
C VAL A 193 10.04 5.98 -20.00
N VAL A 194 10.90 6.12 -21.01
CA VAL A 194 12.35 6.33 -20.82
C VAL A 194 12.62 7.62 -20.03
N THR A 195 11.89 8.69 -20.34
CA THR A 195 11.98 9.96 -19.61
C THR A 195 11.56 9.79 -18.15
N SER A 196 10.47 9.07 -17.91
CA SER A 196 9.97 8.77 -16.57
C SER A 196 10.94 7.87 -15.79
N ALA A 197 11.55 6.88 -16.46
CA ALA A 197 12.58 6.00 -15.89
C ALA A 197 13.78 6.79 -15.39
N ARG A 198 14.28 7.72 -16.22
CA ARG A 198 15.37 8.63 -15.82
C ARG A 198 14.99 9.46 -14.59
N GLN A 199 13.82 10.09 -14.61
CA GLN A 199 13.34 10.91 -13.49
C GLN A 199 13.20 10.12 -12.18
N ILE A 200 12.67 8.90 -12.25
CA ILE A 200 12.52 8.03 -11.07
C ILE A 200 13.90 7.61 -10.55
N ALA A 201 14.79 7.14 -11.43
CA ALA A 201 16.14 6.73 -11.08
C ALA A 201 16.95 7.89 -10.47
N ASP A 202 16.86 9.09 -11.03
CA ASP A 202 17.52 10.28 -10.52
C ASP A 202 16.97 10.69 -9.15
N ARG A 203 15.63 10.65 -8.98
CA ARG A 203 14.96 10.98 -7.71
C ARG A 203 15.42 10.07 -6.58
N VAL A 204 15.59 8.78 -6.84
CA VAL A 204 16.08 7.80 -5.85
C VAL A 204 17.61 7.66 -5.83
N LYS A 205 18.32 8.46 -6.64
CA LYS A 205 19.78 8.50 -6.73
C LYS A 205 20.43 7.17 -7.12
N VAL A 206 19.78 6.40 -8.00
CA VAL A 206 20.42 5.24 -8.62
C VAL A 206 21.60 5.74 -9.45
N PRO A 207 22.80 5.15 -9.34
CA PRO A 207 23.95 5.54 -10.15
C PRO A 207 23.64 5.58 -11.65
N ASP A 208 24.29 6.50 -12.37
CA ASP A 208 24.17 6.61 -13.83
C ASP A 208 25.11 5.60 -14.52
N ALA A 209 24.89 4.32 -14.22
CA ALA A 209 25.65 3.19 -14.74
C ALA A 209 24.79 1.93 -14.65
N ALA A 210 25.12 0.91 -15.46
CA ALA A 210 24.50 -0.39 -15.35
C ALA A 210 24.89 -1.01 -13.99
N GLY A 211 23.97 -0.96 -13.04
CA GLY A 211 24.13 -1.58 -11.72
C GLY A 211 23.89 -3.09 -11.78
N PRO A 212 24.17 -3.81 -10.68
CA PRO A 212 23.85 -5.23 -10.58
C PRO A 212 22.33 -5.44 -10.61
N ILE A 213 21.83 -6.12 -11.64
CA ILE A 213 20.43 -6.49 -11.76
C ILE A 213 20.24 -7.87 -11.12
N THR A 214 19.50 -7.91 -10.00
CA THR A 214 19.14 -9.18 -9.36
C THR A 214 17.91 -9.75 -10.08
N PRO A 215 17.91 -11.04 -10.46
CA PRO A 215 16.74 -11.69 -11.03
C PRO A 215 15.50 -11.58 -10.13
N ILE A 216 14.33 -11.39 -10.75
CA ILE A 216 13.08 -11.12 -10.01
C ILE A 216 12.67 -12.29 -9.10
N ASP A 217 12.96 -13.54 -9.46
CA ASP A 217 12.71 -14.73 -8.64
C ASP A 217 13.53 -14.68 -7.34
N VAL A 218 14.80 -14.27 -7.43
CA VAL A 218 15.68 -14.10 -6.27
C VAL A 218 15.18 -12.97 -5.37
N LEU A 219 14.68 -11.87 -5.96
CA LEU A 219 14.07 -10.77 -5.21
C LEU A 219 12.80 -11.21 -4.49
N VAL A 220 11.93 -11.98 -5.16
CA VAL A 220 10.69 -12.52 -4.57
C VAL A 220 11.02 -13.41 -3.38
N ARG A 221 11.91 -14.38 -3.55
CA ARG A 221 12.35 -15.26 -2.46
C ARG A 221 12.89 -14.45 -1.28
N ARG A 222 13.78 -13.50 -1.54
CA ARG A 222 14.36 -12.62 -0.51
C ARG A 222 13.28 -11.85 0.24
N GLN A 223 12.29 -11.30 -0.46
CA GLN A 223 11.21 -10.54 0.17
C GLN A 223 10.26 -11.43 0.98
N ILE A 224 10.00 -12.66 0.55
CA ILE A 224 9.25 -13.65 1.34
C ILE A 224 10.02 -13.97 2.63
N GLU A 225 11.29 -14.34 2.53
CA GLU A 225 12.14 -14.65 3.70
C GLU A 225 12.26 -13.46 4.67
N THR A 226 12.42 -12.26 4.12
CA THR A 226 12.48 -11.04 4.94
C THR A 226 11.13 -10.73 5.58
N GLY A 227 10.01 -10.96 4.88
CA GLY A 227 8.66 -10.82 5.45
C GLY A 227 8.41 -11.80 6.59
N ARG A 228 8.91 -13.04 6.49
CA ARG A 228 8.81 -14.05 7.54
C ARG A 228 9.68 -13.75 8.77
N SER A 229 10.81 -13.08 8.60
CA SER A 229 11.78 -12.85 9.69
C SER A 229 11.67 -11.46 10.32
N GLN A 230 11.34 -10.43 9.54
CA GLN A 230 11.32 -9.03 9.96
C GLN A 230 9.93 -8.40 9.91
N GLY A 231 8.96 -9.06 9.27
CA GLY A 231 7.61 -8.52 9.09
C GLY A 231 7.53 -7.49 7.97
N GLY A 232 6.55 -6.60 8.10
CA GLY A 232 6.29 -5.49 7.18
C GLY A 232 7.42 -4.47 7.12
N LEU A 233 7.40 -3.63 6.08
CA LEU A 233 8.22 -2.42 5.99
C LEU A 233 7.42 -1.20 6.46
#